data_AF-A0A1Z3NCI1-F1
#
_entry.id   AF-A0A1Z3NCI1-F1
#
_cell.length_a   1.000
_cell.length_b   1.000
_cell.length_c   1.000
_cell.angle_alpha   90.00
_cell.angle_beta   90.00
_cell.angle_gamma   90.00
#
_symmetry.space_group_name_H-M   'P 1'
#
loop_
_entity.id
_entity.type
_entity.pdbx_description
1 polymer ?
#
loop_
_entity_poly.entity_id
_entity_poly.type
_entity_poly.pdbx_seq_one_letter_code
_entity_poly.pdbx_strand_id
1 'polypeptide(L)'
;MSCLVPKISLSFLTILLSASVALASGGEEHGGGHGEKKEAAPKEVKSREDRYGVVQARVAALEAKIKAGETEIQKLILEKQHTKDPAKVNEILGHMMTLHKDMEKNLKDYDRERTLLKYRYPEKGLADKREYERIDLKSIEEMENQMSLGSSVKRTLKKVRSQYETPEDVKKVEASEAADGHKKSAPQAPASLTDPVILKK
;
A
#
# COMPACT_ATOMS: atom_id res chain seq x y z
N MET A 1 25.22 -13.55 46.85
CA MET A 1 24.25 -13.39 45.74
C MET A 1 24.31 -11.94 45.31
N SER A 2 24.88 -11.68 44.15
CA SER A 2 25.29 -10.35 43.69
C SER A 2 24.14 -9.68 42.94
N CYS A 3 23.70 -8.52 43.41
CA CYS A 3 22.70 -7.69 42.73
C CYS A 3 23.36 -6.91 41.58
N LEU A 4 22.90 -7.17 40.36
CA LEU A 4 23.30 -6.48 39.13
C LEU A 4 22.54 -5.15 39.01
N VAL A 5 23.26 -4.02 38.95
CA VAL A 5 22.70 -2.69 38.67
C VAL A 5 22.90 -2.39 37.17
N PRO A 6 21.85 -2.15 36.37
CA PRO A 6 22.04 -1.67 35.00
C PRO A 6 22.31 -0.17 34.99
N LYS A 7 23.46 0.21 34.43
CA LYS A 7 23.87 1.59 34.16
C LYS A 7 23.04 2.16 33.00
N ILE A 8 22.25 3.20 33.28
CA ILE A 8 21.53 3.99 32.30
C ILE A 8 22.55 4.95 31.65
N SER A 9 22.95 4.66 30.41
CA SER A 9 23.75 5.57 29.60
C SER A 9 22.82 6.55 28.88
N LEU A 10 22.74 7.76 29.42
CA LEU A 10 21.95 8.88 28.94
C LEU A 10 22.78 9.62 27.86
N SER A 11 22.63 9.22 26.60
CA SER A 11 23.25 9.93 25.47
C SER A 11 22.32 11.05 25.03
N PHE A 12 22.59 12.26 25.53
CA PHE A 12 21.93 13.49 25.10
C PHE A 12 22.22 13.76 23.61
N LEU A 13 21.17 13.64 22.81
CA LEU A 13 21.10 14.08 21.42
C LEU A 13 21.07 15.61 21.40
N THR A 14 22.20 16.21 21.03
CA THR A 14 22.36 17.65 20.83
C THR A 14 21.57 18.10 19.59
N ILE A 15 20.54 18.90 19.85
CA ILE A 15 19.72 19.62 18.87
C ILE A 15 20.58 20.71 18.24
N LEU A 16 20.91 20.56 16.95
CA LEU A 16 21.55 21.61 16.14
C LEU A 16 20.46 22.44 15.47
N LEU A 17 20.12 23.53 16.15
CA LEU A 17 19.25 24.60 15.71
C LEU A 17 20.12 25.71 15.07
N SER A 18 20.03 25.90 13.76
CA SER A 18 20.44 27.15 13.13
C SER A 18 19.65 27.39 11.84
N ALA A 19 18.70 28.30 11.95
CA ALA A 19 18.01 28.95 10.86
C ALA A 19 18.92 29.99 10.18
N SER A 20 18.76 30.17 8.87
CA SER A 20 18.83 31.50 8.23
C SER A 20 18.16 31.46 6.86
N VAL A 21 17.00 32.10 6.81
CA VAL A 21 16.31 32.58 5.62
C VAL A 21 17.05 33.83 5.14
N ALA A 22 17.40 33.89 3.85
CA ALA A 22 17.78 35.13 3.18
C ALA A 22 16.90 35.29 1.94
N LEU A 23 15.82 36.06 2.14
CA LEU A 23 14.97 36.64 1.11
C LEU A 23 15.68 37.91 0.63
N ALA A 24 16.19 37.94 -0.60
CA ALA A 24 16.75 39.15 -1.21
C ALA A 24 16.02 39.45 -2.52
N SER A 25 15.20 40.49 -2.44
CA SER A 25 14.58 41.22 -3.54
C SER A 25 15.63 42.06 -4.29
N GLY A 26 15.55 42.11 -5.61
CA GLY A 26 16.29 43.05 -6.45
C GLY A 26 15.84 42.94 -7.90
N GLY A 27 15.12 43.95 -8.39
CA GLY A 27 14.67 44.08 -9.78
C GLY A 27 15.64 44.89 -10.66
N GLU A 28 15.25 44.99 -11.94
CA GLU A 28 15.79 45.89 -13.00
C GLU A 28 17.25 45.59 -13.43
N GLU A 29 17.69 45.63 -14.70
CA GLU A 29 17.24 46.32 -15.90
C GLU A 29 18.00 45.78 -17.15
N HIS A 30 17.36 45.87 -18.33
CA HIS A 30 17.89 46.23 -19.67
C HIS A 30 19.11 45.57 -20.37
N GLY A 31 18.88 45.20 -21.65
CA GLY A 31 19.84 45.21 -22.78
C GLY A 31 20.73 43.96 -22.92
N GLY A 32 20.99 43.35 -24.07
CA GLY A 32 20.82 43.70 -25.47
C GLY A 32 22.01 43.14 -26.27
N GLY A 33 21.76 42.20 -27.18
CA GLY A 33 22.50 42.02 -28.44
C GLY A 33 23.85 41.27 -28.48
N HIS A 34 23.98 40.45 -29.55
CA HIS A 34 25.16 39.73 -30.09
C HIS A 34 25.73 38.58 -29.25
N GLY A 35 25.94 37.36 -29.75
CA GLY A 35 26.23 36.90 -31.11
C GLY A 35 27.62 36.26 -31.11
N GLU A 36 27.74 35.03 -31.63
CA GLU A 36 28.91 34.12 -31.61
C GLU A 36 29.19 33.42 -30.25
N LYS A 37 29.42 32.11 -30.14
CA LYS A 37 29.91 31.11 -31.10
C LYS A 37 29.29 29.76 -30.71
N LYS A 38 28.75 29.06 -31.71
CA LYS A 38 28.43 27.62 -31.63
C LYS A 38 29.76 26.87 -31.51
N GLU A 39 30.12 26.51 -30.29
CA GLU A 39 31.10 25.46 -30.06
C GLU A 39 30.32 24.17 -29.76
N ALA A 40 30.43 23.22 -30.69
CA ALA A 40 29.75 21.95 -30.61
C ALA A 40 30.34 21.13 -29.46
N ALA A 41 29.66 21.14 -28.31
CA ALA A 41 29.92 20.20 -27.24
C ALA A 41 29.76 18.76 -27.76
N PRO A 42 30.65 17.83 -27.37
CA PRO A 42 30.56 16.44 -27.79
C PRO A 42 29.24 15.88 -27.30
N LYS A 43 28.47 15.26 -28.22
CA LYS A 43 27.18 14.63 -27.92
C LYS A 43 27.30 13.74 -26.69
N GLU A 44 26.78 14.25 -25.59
CA GLU A 44 26.71 13.58 -24.30
C GLU A 44 26.04 12.23 -24.46
N VAL A 45 26.68 11.18 -23.97
CA VAL A 45 26.06 9.88 -23.74
C VAL A 45 25.15 10.01 -22.51
N LYS A 46 24.14 10.87 -22.58
CA LYS A 46 23.10 11.09 -21.54
C LYS A 46 21.90 10.16 -21.72
N SER A 47 21.90 9.28 -22.72
CA SER A 47 20.61 8.71 -23.16
C SER A 47 20.11 7.51 -22.36
N ARG A 48 20.95 6.86 -21.51
CA ARG A 48 20.55 5.63 -20.80
C ARG A 48 20.43 5.83 -19.29
N GLU A 49 21.40 6.46 -18.65
CA GLU A 49 21.33 6.79 -17.21
C GLU A 49 20.16 7.73 -16.90
N ASP A 50 19.95 8.77 -17.71
CA ASP A 50 18.82 9.71 -17.52
C ASP A 50 17.48 8.97 -17.66
N ARG A 51 17.40 7.97 -18.56
CA ARG A 51 16.19 7.16 -18.73
C ARG A 51 15.94 6.23 -17.55
N TYR A 52 16.99 5.66 -16.95
CA TYR A 52 16.88 4.87 -15.73
C TYR A 52 16.38 5.74 -14.57
N GLY A 53 17.01 6.90 -14.35
CA GLY A 53 16.62 7.83 -13.28
C GLY A 53 15.16 8.28 -13.40
N VAL A 54 14.68 8.53 -14.63
CA VAL A 54 13.27 8.86 -14.87
C VAL A 54 12.33 7.70 -14.48
N VAL A 55 12.64 6.46 -14.90
CA VAL A 55 11.81 5.30 -14.57
C VAL A 55 11.83 5.02 -13.06
N GLN A 56 13.00 5.11 -12.42
CA GLN A 56 13.14 4.95 -10.97
C GLN A 56 12.35 6.01 -10.20
N ALA A 57 12.44 7.28 -10.61
CA ALA A 57 11.67 8.36 -10.02
C ALA A 57 10.16 8.15 -10.19
N ARG A 58 9.71 7.62 -11.33
CA ARG A 58 8.30 7.25 -11.55
C ARG A 58 7.84 6.13 -10.62
N VAL A 59 8.65 5.08 -10.47
CA VAL A 59 8.34 3.97 -9.54
C VAL A 59 8.22 4.49 -8.11
N ALA A 60 9.18 5.32 -7.66
CA ALA A 60 9.13 5.93 -6.33
C ALA A 60 7.91 6.86 -6.15
N ALA A 61 7.56 7.65 -7.18
CA ALA A 61 6.38 8.50 -7.15
C ALA A 61 5.07 7.70 -7.10
N LEU A 62 4.98 6.59 -7.83
CA LEU A 62 3.82 5.70 -7.82
C LEU A 62 3.69 5.00 -6.46
N GLU A 63 4.79 4.54 -5.89
CA GLU A 63 4.81 3.96 -4.53
C GLU A 63 4.35 4.98 -3.49
N ALA A 64 4.85 6.21 -3.56
CA ALA A 64 4.42 7.29 -2.68
C ALA A 64 2.92 7.59 -2.82
N LYS A 65 2.37 7.56 -4.04
CA LYS A 65 0.93 7.73 -4.29
C LYS A 65 0.10 6.59 -3.70
N ILE A 66 0.55 5.35 -3.84
CA ILE A 66 -0.14 4.18 -3.26
C ILE A 66 -0.17 4.31 -1.74
N LYS A 67 0.98 4.60 -1.11
CA LYS A 67 1.07 4.80 0.35
C LYS A 67 0.22 5.99 0.82
N ALA A 68 0.24 7.11 0.09
CA ALA A 68 -0.60 8.25 0.40
C ALA A 68 -2.10 7.90 0.35
N GLY A 69 -2.54 7.18 -0.69
CA GLY A 69 -3.91 6.68 -0.81
C GLY A 69 -4.29 5.74 0.33
N GLU A 70 -3.42 4.83 0.76
CA GLU A 70 -3.64 3.98 1.94
C GLU A 70 -3.86 4.81 3.20
N THR A 71 -3.01 5.82 3.46
CA THR A 71 -3.18 6.68 4.64
C THR A 71 -4.45 7.52 4.58
N GLU A 72 -4.88 7.91 3.38
CA GLU A 72 -6.12 8.66 3.20
C GLU A 72 -7.35 7.78 3.46
N ILE A 73 -7.37 6.55 2.94
CA ILE A 73 -8.42 5.57 3.25
C ILE A 73 -8.48 5.27 4.74
N GLN A 74 -7.32 5.15 5.42
CA GLN A 74 -7.29 4.97 6.88
C GLN A 74 -7.92 6.15 7.63
N LYS A 75 -7.67 7.39 7.18
CA LYS A 75 -8.33 8.59 7.75
C LYS A 75 -9.83 8.55 7.53
N LEU A 76 -10.28 8.19 6.32
CA LEU A 76 -11.70 8.07 5.99
C LEU A 76 -12.39 6.97 6.80
N ILE A 77 -11.70 5.86 7.10
CA ILE A 77 -12.22 4.80 8.00
C ILE A 77 -12.44 5.35 9.41
N LEU A 78 -11.49 6.13 9.94
CA LEU A 78 -11.65 6.76 11.25
C LEU A 78 -12.81 7.77 11.25
N GLU A 79 -12.91 8.59 10.21
CA GLU A 79 -14.00 9.55 10.06
C GLU A 79 -15.37 8.86 9.98
N LYS A 80 -15.46 7.75 9.24
CA LYS A 80 -16.64 6.89 9.17
C LYS A 80 -17.03 6.34 10.55
N GLN A 81 -16.07 5.94 11.37
CA GLN A 81 -16.34 5.40 12.72
C GLN A 81 -16.87 6.47 13.69
N HIS A 82 -16.47 7.73 13.51
CA HIS A 82 -16.89 8.83 14.38
C HIS A 82 -18.16 9.54 13.90
N THR A 83 -18.50 9.41 12.62
CA THR A 83 -19.67 10.07 12.02
C THR A 83 -20.95 9.27 12.26
N LYS A 84 -21.98 9.94 12.77
CA LYS A 84 -23.31 9.33 13.02
C LYS A 84 -24.33 9.63 11.92
N ASP A 85 -24.01 10.57 11.04
CA ASP A 85 -24.90 11.00 9.95
C ASP A 85 -24.82 10.01 8.77
N PRO A 86 -25.92 9.35 8.39
CA PRO A 86 -25.88 8.32 7.34
C PRO A 86 -25.54 8.89 5.94
N ALA A 87 -25.91 10.14 5.67
CA ALA A 87 -25.59 10.79 4.40
C ALA A 87 -24.07 11.00 4.23
N LYS A 88 -23.40 11.50 5.27
CA LYS A 88 -21.94 11.69 5.27
C LYS A 88 -21.19 10.36 5.21
N VAL A 89 -21.69 9.33 5.87
CA VAL A 89 -21.12 7.97 5.76
C VAL A 89 -21.13 7.48 4.32
N ASN A 90 -22.21 7.72 3.57
CA ASN A 90 -22.28 7.32 2.16
C ASN A 90 -21.32 8.11 1.27
N GLU A 91 -21.14 9.41 1.54
CA GLU A 91 -20.13 10.23 0.85
C GLU A 91 -18.71 9.71 1.12
N ILE A 92 -18.38 9.44 2.38
CA ILE A 92 -17.10 8.85 2.79
C ILE A 92 -16.88 7.51 2.09
N LEU A 93 -17.89 6.63 2.03
CA LEU A 93 -17.80 5.36 1.31
C LEU A 93 -17.56 5.55 -0.19
N GLY A 94 -18.23 6.51 -0.83
CA GLY A 94 -17.99 6.86 -2.22
C GLY A 94 -16.57 7.34 -2.48
N HIS A 95 -16.03 8.16 -1.58
CA HIS A 95 -14.64 8.62 -1.64
C HIS A 95 -13.65 7.46 -1.46
N MET A 96 -13.88 6.58 -0.48
CA MET A 96 -13.06 5.38 -0.25
C MET A 96 -13.02 4.47 -1.48
N MET A 97 -14.15 4.23 -2.14
CA MET A 97 -14.21 3.41 -3.36
C MET A 97 -13.47 4.06 -4.53
N THR A 98 -13.54 5.39 -4.65
CA THR A 98 -12.86 6.12 -5.73
C THR A 98 -11.34 6.07 -5.54
N LEU A 99 -10.86 6.36 -4.33
CA LEU A 99 -9.44 6.24 -3.99
C LEU A 99 -8.91 4.83 -4.20
N HIS A 100 -9.67 3.80 -3.80
CA HIS A 100 -9.27 2.41 -3.98
C HIS A 100 -9.11 2.03 -5.46
N LYS A 101 -10.04 2.47 -6.32
CA LYS A 101 -9.93 2.28 -7.78
C LYS A 101 -8.70 2.99 -8.37
N ASP A 102 -8.39 4.19 -7.88
CA ASP A 102 -7.23 4.94 -8.35
C ASP A 102 -5.92 4.32 -7.86
N MET A 103 -5.88 3.77 -6.64
CA MET A 103 -4.76 2.96 -6.17
C MET A 103 -4.56 1.71 -7.03
N GLU A 104 -5.63 1.02 -7.44
CA GLU A 104 -5.53 -0.14 -8.33
C GLU A 104 -4.90 0.22 -9.69
N LYS A 105 -5.25 1.38 -10.25
CA LYS A 105 -4.62 1.91 -11.48
C LYS A 105 -3.14 2.21 -11.24
N ASN A 106 -2.81 2.94 -10.17
CA ASN A 106 -1.44 3.28 -9.83
C ASN A 106 -0.57 2.03 -9.61
N LEU A 107 -1.14 0.97 -9.05
CA LEU A 107 -0.46 -0.30 -8.82
C LEU A 107 -0.17 -1.05 -10.13
N LYS A 108 -1.11 -1.04 -11.09
CA LYS A 108 -0.87 -1.58 -12.44
C LYS A 108 0.25 -0.82 -13.15
N ASP A 109 0.30 0.50 -13.01
CA ASP A 109 1.36 1.32 -13.60
C ASP A 109 2.70 1.10 -12.89
N TYR A 110 2.69 0.94 -11.57
CA TYR A 110 3.86 0.59 -10.77
C TYR A 110 4.44 -0.75 -11.24
N ASP A 111 3.61 -1.78 -11.40
CA ASP A 111 4.05 -3.10 -11.87
C ASP A 111 4.67 -3.03 -13.28
N ARG A 112 4.12 -2.20 -14.19
CA ARG A 112 4.67 -1.97 -15.53
C ARG A 112 6.05 -1.31 -15.49
N GLU A 113 6.17 -0.18 -14.80
CA GLU A 113 7.44 0.57 -14.71
C GLU A 113 8.51 -0.24 -13.97
N ARG A 114 8.11 -1.01 -12.96
CA ARG A 114 9.00 -1.94 -12.25
C ARG A 114 9.46 -3.11 -13.12
N THR A 115 8.57 -3.64 -13.96
CA THR A 115 8.91 -4.65 -14.98
C THR A 115 9.96 -4.10 -15.95
N LEU A 116 9.84 -2.84 -16.35
CA LEU A 116 10.85 -2.18 -17.17
C LEU A 116 12.20 -2.10 -16.44
N LEU A 117 12.25 -1.73 -15.17
CA LEU A 117 13.50 -1.73 -14.40
C LEU A 117 14.15 -3.12 -14.35
N LYS A 118 13.35 -4.16 -14.09
CA LYS A 118 13.83 -5.55 -13.97
C LYS A 118 14.46 -6.09 -15.26
N TYR A 119 13.82 -5.87 -16.41
CA TYR A 119 14.26 -6.48 -17.67
C TYR A 119 15.11 -5.57 -18.54
N ARG A 120 14.93 -4.24 -18.48
CA ARG A 120 15.66 -3.27 -19.31
C ARG A 120 16.96 -2.81 -18.66
N TYR A 121 17.01 -2.78 -17.33
CA TYR A 121 18.17 -2.29 -16.58
C TYR A 121 18.62 -3.29 -15.49
N PRO A 122 18.88 -4.57 -15.85
CA PRO A 122 19.22 -5.62 -14.87
C PRO A 122 20.56 -5.36 -14.13
N GLU A 123 21.45 -4.59 -14.75
CA GLU A 123 22.76 -4.21 -14.20
C GLU A 123 22.65 -3.28 -12.99
N LYS A 124 21.68 -2.35 -13.02
CA LYS A 124 21.51 -1.37 -11.92
C LYS A 124 20.96 -2.03 -10.66
N GLY A 125 20.15 -3.08 -10.81
CA GLY A 125 19.70 -3.91 -9.69
C GLY A 125 20.79 -4.81 -9.09
N LEU A 126 22.01 -4.87 -9.61
CA LEU A 126 23.11 -5.56 -8.90
C LEU A 126 23.73 -4.68 -7.81
N ALA A 127 23.66 -3.34 -7.97
CA ALA A 127 24.19 -2.37 -7.02
C ALA A 127 23.23 -2.13 -5.85
N ASP A 128 21.94 -1.96 -6.16
CA ASP A 128 20.87 -1.96 -5.16
C ASP A 128 20.38 -3.40 -5.03
N LYS A 129 20.64 -4.07 -3.90
CA LYS A 129 20.19 -5.46 -3.63
C LYS A 129 18.78 -5.65 -4.21
N ARG A 130 18.61 -6.62 -5.12
CA ARG A 130 17.40 -6.88 -5.93
C ARG A 130 16.15 -7.19 -5.08
N GLU A 131 15.68 -6.23 -4.30
CA GLU A 131 14.49 -6.33 -3.47
C GLU A 131 13.32 -5.82 -4.29
N TYR A 132 12.94 -6.65 -5.26
CA TYR A 132 11.71 -6.49 -5.99
C TYR A 132 10.60 -7.13 -5.14
N GLU A 133 10.16 -6.43 -4.10
CA GLU A 133 8.91 -6.78 -3.40
C GLU A 133 7.70 -6.29 -4.19
N ARG A 134 6.69 -7.15 -4.32
CA ARG A 134 5.43 -6.78 -4.95
C ARG A 134 4.57 -6.16 -3.85
N ILE A 135 4.03 -4.98 -4.13
CA ILE A 135 3.05 -4.38 -3.25
C ILE A 135 1.70 -5.01 -3.60
N ASP A 136 1.10 -5.71 -2.64
CA ASP A 136 -0.26 -6.25 -2.79
C ASP A 136 -1.26 -5.25 -2.21
N LEU A 137 -2.32 -4.99 -2.98
CA LEU A 137 -3.36 -4.06 -2.59
C LEU A 137 -4.33 -4.72 -1.61
N LYS A 138 -4.40 -4.20 -0.38
CA LYS A 138 -5.37 -4.67 0.62
C LYS A 138 -6.79 -4.28 0.23
N SER A 139 -7.76 -5.13 0.58
CA SER A 139 -9.17 -4.77 0.41
C SER A 139 -9.59 -3.70 1.41
N ILE A 140 -10.61 -2.90 1.07
CA ILE A 140 -11.16 -1.89 1.99
C ILE A 140 -11.63 -2.54 3.29
N GLU A 141 -12.29 -3.70 3.19
CA GLU A 141 -12.75 -4.47 4.35
C GLU A 141 -11.58 -4.93 5.23
N GLU A 142 -10.47 -5.36 4.62
CA GLU A 142 -9.29 -5.77 5.36
C GLU A 142 -8.65 -4.59 6.09
N MET A 143 -8.56 -3.43 5.44
CA MET A 143 -8.08 -2.19 6.08
C MET A 143 -8.97 -1.77 7.25
N GLU A 144 -10.29 -1.83 7.08
CA GLU A 144 -11.24 -1.54 8.15
C GLU A 144 -11.14 -2.56 9.30
N ASN A 145 -11.01 -3.84 8.98
CA ASN A 145 -10.82 -4.89 9.97
C ASN A 145 -9.50 -4.75 10.73
N GLN A 146 -8.42 -4.24 10.12
CA GLN A 146 -7.17 -3.98 10.82
C GLN A 146 -7.30 -2.86 11.85
N MET A 147 -8.17 -1.87 11.60
CA MET A 147 -8.37 -0.71 12.47
C MET A 147 -9.51 -0.87 13.49
N SER A 148 -10.47 -1.76 13.21
CA SER A 148 -11.64 -1.93 14.05
C SER A 148 -11.34 -2.67 15.36
N LEU A 149 -11.72 -2.10 16.50
CA LEU A 149 -11.66 -2.76 17.81
C LEU A 149 -12.50 -4.05 17.86
N GLY A 150 -13.59 -4.11 17.08
CA GLY A 150 -14.45 -5.30 17.05
C GLY A 150 -13.73 -6.54 16.51
N SER A 151 -12.80 -6.37 15.57
CA SER A 151 -12.05 -7.48 15.00
C SER A 151 -11.01 -8.04 16.00
N SER A 152 -10.37 -7.16 16.78
CA SER A 152 -9.39 -7.57 17.80
C SER A 152 -10.08 -8.32 18.93
N VAL A 153 -11.25 -7.85 19.38
CA VAL A 153 -12.08 -8.57 20.36
C VAL A 153 -12.49 -9.94 19.83
N LYS A 154 -12.98 -10.04 18.59
CA LYS A 154 -13.33 -11.34 17.97
C LYS A 154 -12.14 -12.29 17.89
N ARG A 155 -10.95 -11.80 17.52
CA ARG A 155 -9.72 -12.61 17.46
C ARG A 155 -9.32 -13.10 18.85
N THR A 156 -9.42 -12.25 19.87
CA THR A 156 -9.14 -12.63 21.26
C THR A 156 -10.15 -13.65 21.76
N LEU A 157 -11.45 -13.43 21.53
CA LEU A 157 -12.49 -14.40 21.87
C LEU A 157 -12.23 -15.75 21.19
N LYS A 158 -11.89 -15.77 19.90
CA LYS A 158 -11.55 -17.01 19.18
C LYS A 158 -10.36 -17.75 19.82
N LYS A 159 -9.32 -17.02 20.26
CA LYS A 159 -8.17 -17.62 20.97
C LYS A 159 -8.56 -18.20 22.32
N VAL A 160 -9.33 -17.44 23.12
CA VAL A 160 -9.83 -17.90 24.42
C VAL A 160 -10.67 -19.17 24.23
N ARG A 161 -11.60 -19.15 23.27
CA ARG A 161 -12.40 -20.31 22.91
C ARG A 161 -11.55 -21.53 22.56
N SER A 162 -10.55 -21.37 21.68
CA SER A 162 -9.66 -22.48 21.31
C SER A 162 -8.82 -23.05 22.46
N GLN A 163 -8.58 -22.27 23.52
CA GLN A 163 -7.76 -22.68 24.67
C GLN A 163 -8.57 -23.26 25.82
N TYR A 164 -9.84 -22.84 25.96
CA TYR A 164 -10.65 -23.12 27.15
C TYR A 164 -12.01 -23.76 26.86
N GLU A 165 -12.46 -23.87 25.60
CA GLU A 165 -13.69 -24.61 25.30
C GLU A 165 -13.45 -26.11 25.29
N THR A 166 -14.30 -26.83 26.02
CA THR A 166 -14.39 -28.29 25.96
C THR A 166 -15.24 -28.70 24.75
N PRO A 167 -15.04 -29.90 24.15
CA PRO A 167 -15.74 -30.33 22.93
C PRO A 167 -17.28 -30.39 23.05
N GLU A 168 -17.82 -30.32 24.27
CA GLU A 168 -19.27 -30.20 24.55
C GLU A 168 -19.81 -28.80 24.20
N ASP A 169 -19.03 -27.73 24.41
CA ASP A 169 -19.45 -26.35 24.21
C ASP A 169 -19.43 -25.95 22.71
N VAL A 170 -18.50 -26.51 21.94
CA VAL A 170 -18.36 -26.24 20.49
C VAL A 170 -19.61 -26.68 19.72
N LYS A 171 -20.21 -27.82 20.09
CA LYS A 171 -21.43 -28.34 19.46
C LYS A 171 -22.67 -27.47 19.70
N LYS A 172 -22.71 -26.75 20.82
CA LYS A 172 -23.85 -25.90 21.19
C LYS A 172 -23.83 -24.56 20.46
N VAL A 173 -22.64 -24.04 20.15
CA VAL A 173 -22.48 -22.76 19.46
C VAL A 173 -22.65 -22.90 17.94
N GLU A 174 -22.12 -23.96 17.31
CA GLU A 174 -22.33 -24.19 15.87
C GLU A 174 -23.82 -24.44 15.53
N ALA A 175 -24.58 -25.05 16.44
CA ALA A 175 -26.03 -25.19 16.30
C ALA A 175 -26.77 -23.83 16.38
N SER A 176 -26.22 -22.85 17.09
CA SER A 176 -26.80 -21.49 17.18
C SER A 176 -26.38 -20.56 16.05
N GLU A 177 -25.17 -20.69 15.50
CA GLU A 177 -24.72 -19.91 14.33
C GLU A 177 -25.36 -20.42 13.02
N ALA A 178 -25.72 -21.71 12.93
CA ALA A 178 -26.46 -22.26 11.79
C ALA A 178 -27.95 -21.82 11.74
N ALA A 179 -28.50 -21.30 12.85
CA ALA A 179 -29.91 -20.89 12.93
C ALA A 179 -30.17 -19.44 12.46
N ASP A 180 -29.14 -18.58 12.43
CA ASP A 180 -29.27 -17.15 12.07
C ASP A 180 -28.75 -16.83 10.65
N GLY A 181 -28.38 -17.87 9.89
CA GLY A 181 -27.95 -17.77 8.50
C GLY A 181 -29.07 -18.06 7.51
N HIS A 182 -29.58 -17.03 6.84
CA HIS A 182 -30.41 -17.16 5.64
C HIS A 182 -29.85 -18.21 4.65
N LYS A 183 -30.72 -19.18 4.32
CA LYS A 183 -30.68 -20.15 3.20
C LYS A 183 -29.48 -20.02 2.25
N LYS A 184 -28.44 -20.83 2.48
CA LYS A 184 -27.53 -21.28 1.40
C LYS A 184 -27.91 -22.71 1.04
N SER A 185 -28.34 -22.87 -0.21
CA SER A 185 -28.57 -24.13 -0.90
C SER A 185 -27.38 -25.08 -0.73
N ALA A 186 -27.71 -26.35 -0.52
CA ALA A 186 -26.79 -27.47 -0.31
C ALA A 186 -25.69 -27.58 -1.38
N PRO A 187 -24.50 -28.15 -1.05
CA PRO A 187 -23.49 -28.52 -2.02
C PRO A 187 -23.97 -29.73 -2.82
N GLN A 188 -24.20 -29.57 -4.13
CA GLN A 188 -24.33 -30.71 -5.04
C GLN A 188 -22.96 -31.34 -5.26
N ALA A 189 -22.91 -32.66 -5.13
CA ALA A 189 -21.76 -33.52 -5.37
C ALA A 189 -21.16 -33.31 -6.77
N PRO A 190 -19.85 -33.58 -6.98
CA PRO A 190 -19.21 -33.45 -8.27
C PRO A 190 -19.81 -34.44 -9.27
N ALA A 191 -20.44 -33.92 -10.32
CA ALA A 191 -20.90 -34.72 -11.45
C ALA A 191 -19.69 -35.35 -12.15
N SER A 192 -19.78 -36.67 -12.31
CA SER A 192 -18.82 -37.57 -12.93
C SER A 192 -18.42 -37.17 -14.35
N LEU A 193 -17.12 -37.28 -14.63
CA LEU A 193 -16.55 -37.42 -15.97
C LEU A 193 -17.28 -38.53 -16.75
N THR A 194 -17.93 -38.20 -17.86
CA THR A 194 -17.95 -38.95 -19.13
C THR A 194 -19.00 -38.34 -20.05
N ASP A 195 -18.58 -37.49 -20.98
CA ASP A 195 -19.40 -37.08 -22.13
C ASP A 195 -18.74 -37.63 -23.40
N PRO A 196 -19.41 -38.48 -24.20
CA PRO A 196 -18.84 -38.99 -25.44
C PRO A 196 -18.82 -37.90 -26.52
N VAL A 197 -17.66 -37.72 -27.13
CA VAL A 197 -17.44 -36.87 -28.31
C VAL A 197 -18.23 -37.43 -29.49
N ILE A 198 -19.31 -36.75 -29.88
CA ILE A 198 -20.02 -37.03 -31.14
C ILE A 198 -19.28 -36.30 -32.27
N LEU A 199 -18.49 -37.05 -33.03
CA LEU A 199 -17.95 -36.59 -34.32
C LEU A 199 -19.10 -36.48 -35.33
N LYS A 200 -19.40 -35.24 -35.76
CA LYS A 200 -20.23 -35.01 -36.95
C LYS A 200 -19.33 -35.10 -38.18
N LYS A 201 -19.46 -36.25 -38.84
CA LYS A 201 -19.28 -36.63 -40.25
C LYS A 201 -18.34 -35.80 -41.13
#